data_AF-A0A923WYB0-F1
#
_entry.id   AF-A0A923WYB0-F1
#
_cell.length_a   1.000
_cell.length_b   1.000
_cell.length_c   1.000
_cell.angle_alpha   90.00
_cell.angle_beta   90.00
_cell.angle_gamma   90.00
#
_symmetry.space_group_name_H-M   'P 1'
#
loop_
_entity.id
_entity.type
_entity.pdbx_description
1 polymer ?
#
loop_
_entity_poly.entity_id
_entity_poly.type
_entity_poly.pdbx_seq_one_letter_code
_entity_poly.pdbx_strand_id
1 'polypeptide(L)'
;AEGPVTERLVLDRVRRAWGLRRAGGRVQEAFEQAVRQLVARALVERVGDALQVPGRPLTVVRVPDPADDDTKRGAEDVPLVELVKALERVRSQLGKVSDDELTMQVAKVFGWTRRGGAIQERLDVALASLR
;
A
#
# COMPACT_ATOMS: atom_id res chain seq x y z
N ALA A 1 -11.91 5.09 5.67
CA ALA A 1 -12.28 3.98 4.77
C ALA A 1 -11.05 3.14 4.50
N GLU A 2 -11.20 1.81 4.47
CA GLU A 2 -10.12 0.90 4.10
C GLU A 2 -9.88 1.07 2.59
N GLY A 3 -8.88 1.88 2.23
CA GLY A 3 -8.48 2.15 0.85
C GLY A 3 -7.89 0.89 0.18
N PRO A 4 -7.17 1.02 -0.95
CA PRO A 4 -6.44 -0.12 -1.51
C PRO A 4 -5.59 -0.78 -0.41
N VAL A 5 -5.56 -2.11 -0.42
CA VAL A 5 -4.82 -2.92 0.55
C VAL A 5 -3.89 -3.84 -0.22
N THR A 6 -2.61 -3.88 0.14
CA THR A 6 -1.65 -4.75 -0.56
C THR A 6 -2.13 -6.20 -0.51
N GLU A 7 -1.96 -6.96 -1.58
CA GLU A 7 -2.36 -8.37 -1.61
C GLU A 7 -1.70 -9.17 -0.49
N ARG A 8 -0.46 -8.82 -0.14
CA ARG A 8 0.26 -9.40 1.00
C ARG A 8 -0.47 -9.15 2.32
N LEU A 9 -0.92 -7.93 2.59
CA LEU A 9 -1.66 -7.60 3.81
C LEU A 9 -3.03 -8.26 3.83
N VAL A 10 -3.72 -8.36 2.68
CA VAL A 10 -4.98 -9.11 2.58
C VAL A 10 -4.74 -10.58 2.90
N LEU A 11 -3.73 -11.23 2.29
CA LEU A 11 -3.35 -12.61 2.58
C LEU A 11 -3.01 -12.81 4.07
N ASP A 12 -2.28 -11.87 4.67
CA ASP A 12 -1.91 -11.92 6.09
C ASP A 12 -3.12 -11.87 7.01
N ARG A 13 -4.13 -11.04 6.69
CA ARG A 13 -5.37 -10.94 7.46
C ARG A 13 -6.27 -12.15 7.26
N VAL A 14 -6.42 -12.59 6.02
CA VAL A 14 -7.11 -13.83 5.62
C VAL A 14 -6.55 -14.99 6.45
N ARG A 15 -5.25 -15.29 6.37
CA ARG A 15 -4.66 -16.41 7.10
C ARG A 15 -4.90 -16.31 8.61
N ARG A 16 -4.81 -15.12 9.20
CA ARG A 16 -5.01 -14.90 10.65
C ARG A 16 -6.47 -15.16 11.05
N ALA A 17 -7.42 -14.71 10.24
CA ALA A 17 -8.85 -14.95 10.46
C ALA A 17 -9.20 -16.44 10.45
N TRP A 18 -8.48 -17.25 9.66
CA TRP A 18 -8.60 -18.72 9.66
C TRP A 18 -7.70 -19.43 10.69
N GLY A 19 -7.05 -18.72 11.61
CA GLY A 19 -6.18 -19.31 12.62
C GLY A 19 -4.88 -19.90 12.09
N LEU A 20 -4.48 -19.57 10.85
CA LEU A 20 -3.29 -20.10 10.21
C LEU A 20 -2.04 -19.30 10.59
N ARG A 21 -1.03 -20.01 11.12
CA ARG A 21 0.25 -19.39 11.51
C ARG A 21 1.07 -18.88 10.33
N ARG A 22 0.98 -19.54 9.16
CA ARG A 22 1.74 -19.21 7.94
C ARG A 22 0.90 -19.40 6.69
N ALA A 23 1.18 -18.60 5.67
CA ALA A 23 0.71 -18.83 4.31
C ALA A 23 1.78 -19.61 3.54
N GLY A 24 1.76 -20.95 3.61
CA GLY A 24 2.59 -21.80 2.75
C GLY A 24 2.07 -21.84 1.30
N GLY A 25 2.78 -22.51 0.39
CA GLY A 25 2.46 -22.52 -1.05
C GLY A 25 0.98 -22.81 -1.36
N ARG A 26 0.38 -23.84 -0.74
CA ARG A 26 -1.05 -24.16 -0.93
C ARG A 26 -2.01 -23.04 -0.50
N VAL A 27 -1.67 -22.30 0.56
CA VAL A 27 -2.50 -21.17 1.03
C VAL A 27 -2.34 -19.98 0.10
N GLN A 28 -1.11 -19.71 -0.36
CA GLN A 28 -0.82 -18.67 -1.34
C GLN A 28 -1.55 -18.94 -2.67
N GLU A 29 -1.45 -20.17 -3.19
CA GLU A 29 -2.14 -20.59 -4.41
C GLU A 29 -3.66 -20.44 -4.31
N ALA A 30 -4.25 -20.90 -3.20
CA ALA A 30 -5.69 -20.77 -2.95
C ALA A 30 -6.13 -19.31 -2.87
N PHE A 31 -5.34 -18.46 -2.20
CA PHE A 31 -5.59 -17.03 -2.12
C PHE A 31 -5.54 -16.37 -3.50
N GLU A 32 -4.48 -16.61 -4.28
CA GLU A 32 -4.33 -16.06 -5.62
C GLU A 32 -5.44 -16.52 -6.56
N GLN A 33 -5.86 -17.79 -6.48
CA GLN A 33 -6.99 -18.30 -7.24
C GLN A 33 -8.29 -17.58 -6.87
N ALA A 34 -8.55 -17.37 -5.58
CA ALA A 34 -9.71 -16.64 -5.11
C ALA A 34 -9.71 -15.19 -5.61
N VAL A 35 -8.57 -14.49 -5.50
CA VAL A 35 -8.42 -13.11 -6.01
C VAL A 35 -8.68 -13.07 -7.52
N ARG A 36 -8.10 -13.99 -8.30
CA ARG A 36 -8.35 -14.05 -9.75
C ARG A 36 -9.84 -14.20 -10.09
N GLN A 37 -10.56 -15.06 -9.36
CA GLN A 37 -11.99 -15.25 -9.57
C GLN A 37 -12.81 -14.02 -9.19
N LEU A 38 -12.46 -13.35 -8.09
CA LEU A 38 -13.15 -12.12 -7.64
C LEU A 38 -12.94 -10.96 -8.60
N VAL A 39 -11.72 -10.81 -9.14
CA VAL A 39 -11.40 -9.82 -10.18
C VAL A 39 -12.15 -10.12 -11.48
N ALA A 40 -12.18 -11.38 -11.92
CA ALA A 40 -12.91 -11.79 -13.12
C ALA A 40 -14.43 -11.52 -13.02
N ARG A 41 -14.97 -11.49 -11.79
CA ARG A 41 -16.38 -11.18 -11.52
C ARG A 41 -16.63 -9.70 -11.22
N ALA A 42 -15.61 -8.84 -11.34
CA ALA A 42 -15.67 -7.42 -10.99
C ALA A 42 -16.18 -7.17 -9.56
N LEU A 43 -15.87 -8.08 -8.61
CA LEU A 43 -16.18 -7.91 -7.19
C LEU A 43 -15.03 -7.25 -6.43
N VAL A 44 -13.81 -7.37 -6.95
CA VAL A 44 -12.59 -6.75 -6.46
C VAL A 44 -11.85 -6.19 -7.66
N GLU A 45 -11.20 -5.05 -7.50
CA GLU A 45 -10.31 -4.48 -8.49
C GLU A 45 -8.86 -4.64 -8.02
N ARG A 46 -7.97 -5.06 -8.93
CA ARG A 46 -6.53 -5.09 -8.69
C ARG A 46 -5.90 -3.82 -9.24
N VAL A 47 -5.19 -3.10 -8.38
CA VAL A 47 -4.47 -1.86 -8.72
C VAL A 47 -3.02 -2.00 -8.27
N GLY A 48 -2.14 -2.27 -9.22
CA GLY A 48 -0.74 -2.56 -8.93
C GLY A 48 -0.59 -3.76 -8.00
N ASP A 49 -0.01 -3.54 -6.82
CA ASP A 49 0.22 -4.54 -5.78
C ASP A 49 -0.92 -4.67 -4.75
N ALA A 50 -2.04 -4.01 -4.99
CA ALA A 50 -3.14 -3.90 -4.05
C ALA A 50 -4.50 -4.30 -4.64
N LEU A 51 -5.43 -4.59 -3.74
CA LEU A 51 -6.83 -4.85 -4.01
C LEU A 51 -7.68 -3.71 -3.46
N GLN A 52 -8.73 -3.35 -4.19
CA GLN A 52 -9.70 -2.36 -3.74
C GLN A 52 -11.13 -2.74 -4.15
N VAL A 53 -12.10 -2.03 -3.56
CA VAL A 53 -13.50 -2.10 -3.98
C VAL A 53 -13.63 -1.45 -5.36
N PRO A 54 -14.24 -2.12 -6.36
CA PRO A 54 -14.43 -1.56 -7.69
C PRO A 54 -15.15 -0.22 -7.68
N GLY A 55 -14.74 0.69 -8.58
CA GLY A 55 -15.37 2.00 -8.73
C GLY A 55 -15.09 2.98 -7.58
N ARG A 56 -14.14 2.67 -6.70
CA ARG A 56 -13.75 3.52 -5.59
C ARG A 56 -12.38 4.16 -5.83
N PRO A 57 -12.29 5.32 -6.48
CA PRO A 57 -11.01 5.95 -6.77
C PRO A 57 -10.29 6.36 -5.47
N LEU A 58 -8.96 6.25 -5.48
CA LEU A 58 -8.11 6.74 -4.39
C LEU A 58 -8.07 8.28 -4.41
N THR A 59 -8.90 8.89 -3.56
CA THR A 59 -8.96 10.36 -3.42
C THR A 59 -8.04 10.90 -2.33
N VAL A 60 -7.81 10.11 -1.29
CA VAL A 60 -7.00 10.48 -0.11
C VAL A 60 -6.11 9.30 0.28
N VAL A 61 -4.86 9.59 0.63
CA VAL A 61 -3.92 8.61 1.16
C VAL A 61 -4.14 8.43 2.65
N ARG A 62 -3.95 7.21 3.14
CA ARG A 62 -4.11 6.90 4.55
C ARG A 62 -2.98 7.52 5.37
N VAL A 63 -3.35 8.26 6.41
CA VAL A 63 -2.44 8.75 7.45
C VAL A 63 -2.67 7.87 8.69
N PRO A 64 -1.65 7.27 9.31
CA PRO A 64 -1.82 6.53 10.55
C PRO A 64 -2.27 7.47 11.67
N ASP A 65 -3.10 6.98 12.58
CA ASP A 65 -3.41 7.66 13.83
C ASP A 65 -2.18 7.55 14.75
N PRO A 66 -1.58 8.67 15.18
CA PRO A 66 -0.44 8.65 16.10
C PRO A 66 -0.75 8.00 17.45
N ALA A 67 -2.02 7.97 17.86
CA ALA A 67 -2.48 7.42 19.13
C ALA A 67 -2.86 5.93 19.05
N ASP A 68 -2.90 5.34 17.86
CA ASP A 68 -3.26 3.93 17.64
C ASP A 68 -2.21 3.23 16.77
N ASP A 69 -1.37 2.41 17.41
CA ASP A 69 -0.31 1.65 16.77
C ASP A 69 -0.81 0.65 15.72
N ASP A 70 -2.04 0.14 15.85
CA ASP A 70 -2.64 -0.80 14.89
C ASP A 70 -2.96 -0.13 13.55
N THR A 71 -2.97 1.21 13.52
CA THR A 71 -3.12 1.97 12.28
C THR A 71 -1.80 2.14 11.54
N LYS A 72 -0.64 1.88 12.17
CA LYS A 72 0.66 1.99 11.51
C LYS A 72 0.86 0.83 10.53
N ARG A 73 1.53 1.11 9.41
CA ARG A 73 1.88 0.10 8.39
C ARG A 73 3.35 0.22 8.05
N GLY A 74 4.01 -0.92 7.84
CA GLY A 74 5.32 -0.96 7.19
C GLY A 74 5.20 -0.50 5.74
N ALA A 75 6.33 -0.17 5.10
CA ALA A 75 6.33 0.29 3.71
C ALA A 75 5.83 -0.78 2.73
N GLU A 76 6.07 -2.04 3.04
CA GLU A 76 5.53 -3.17 2.32
C GLU A 76 4.01 -3.33 2.44
N ASP A 77 3.38 -2.73 3.46
CA ASP A 77 1.93 -2.79 3.73
C ASP A 77 1.17 -1.60 3.13
N VAL A 78 1.89 -0.55 2.70
CA VAL A 78 1.31 0.63 2.03
C VAL A 78 1.33 0.38 0.52
N PRO A 79 0.18 0.30 -0.17
CA PRO A 79 0.10 0.14 -1.63
C PRO A 79 0.97 1.14 -2.41
N LEU A 80 1.53 0.70 -3.55
CA LEU A 80 2.28 1.60 -4.43
C LEU A 80 1.42 2.77 -4.91
N VAL A 81 0.14 2.52 -5.20
CA VAL A 81 -0.80 3.58 -5.61
C VAL A 81 -0.98 4.67 -4.54
N GLU A 82 -0.91 4.31 -3.24
CA GLU A 82 -0.94 5.30 -2.16
C GLU A 82 0.36 6.11 -2.10
N LEU A 83 1.51 5.48 -2.31
CA LEU A 83 2.81 6.16 -2.35
C LEU A 83 2.89 7.15 -3.52
N VAL A 84 2.51 6.71 -4.73
CA VAL A 84 2.43 7.56 -5.92
C VAL A 84 1.51 8.75 -5.66
N LYS A 85 0.32 8.51 -5.09
CA LYS A 85 -0.63 9.58 -4.79
C LYS A 85 -0.11 10.57 -3.74
N ALA A 86 0.61 10.09 -2.74
CA ALA A 86 1.25 10.93 -1.74
C ALA A 86 2.36 11.79 -2.36
N LEU A 87 3.20 11.20 -3.21
CA LEU A 87 4.26 11.93 -3.93
C LEU A 87 3.68 13.02 -4.83
N GLU A 88 2.62 12.74 -5.60
CA GLU A 88 1.92 13.74 -6.41
C GLU A 88 1.42 14.91 -5.57
N ARG A 89 0.78 14.60 -4.43
CA ARG A 89 0.21 15.60 -3.53
C ARG A 89 1.29 16.47 -2.93
N VAL A 90 2.35 15.88 -2.38
CA VAL A 90 3.45 16.62 -1.76
C VAL A 90 4.19 17.47 -2.81
N ARG A 91 4.46 16.92 -4.00
CA ARG A 91 5.08 17.66 -5.12
C ARG A 91 4.24 18.88 -5.52
N SER A 92 2.92 18.74 -5.58
CA SER A 92 2.01 19.85 -5.90
C SER A 92 2.03 20.98 -4.85
N GLN A 93 2.39 20.67 -3.60
CA GLN A 93 2.43 21.64 -2.49
C GLN A 93 3.79 22.33 -2.36
N LEU A 94 4.88 21.61 -2.61
CA LEU A 94 6.25 22.12 -2.41
C LEU A 94 6.87 22.73 -3.68
N GLY A 95 6.32 22.47 -4.87
CA GLY A 95 6.89 22.94 -6.13
C GLY A 95 8.13 22.12 -6.53
N LYS A 96 9.22 22.80 -6.93
CA LYS A 96 10.47 22.13 -7.32
C LYS A 96 11.29 21.75 -6.09
N VAL A 97 11.27 20.46 -5.76
CA VAL A 97 12.08 19.84 -4.70
C VAL A 97 12.86 18.66 -5.27
N SER A 98 13.92 18.24 -4.58
CA SER A 98 14.65 17.03 -4.96
C SER A 98 13.83 15.76 -4.66
N ASP A 99 14.14 14.65 -5.36
CA ASP A 99 13.51 13.36 -5.09
C ASP A 99 13.74 12.89 -3.64
N ASP A 100 14.92 13.20 -3.06
CA ASP A 100 15.22 12.87 -1.66
C ASP A 100 14.36 13.67 -0.68
N GLU A 101 14.21 14.98 -0.90
CA GLU A 101 13.34 15.81 -0.07
C GLU A 101 11.88 15.40 -0.19
N LEU A 102 11.42 15.09 -1.41
CA LEU A 102 10.06 14.62 -1.67
C LEU A 102 9.77 13.31 -0.94
N THR A 103 10.68 12.33 -1.02
CA THR A 103 10.52 11.02 -0.36
C THR A 103 10.60 11.13 1.17
N MET A 104 11.43 12.04 1.70
CA MET A 104 11.44 12.37 3.13
C MET A 104 10.09 12.90 3.63
N GLN A 105 9.46 13.81 2.89
CA GLN A 105 8.18 14.37 3.29
C GLN A 105 7.06 13.33 3.19
N VAL A 106 7.06 12.49 2.15
CA VAL A 106 6.11 11.38 2.04
C VAL A 106 6.28 10.36 3.17
N ALA A 107 7.51 10.01 3.56
CA ALA A 107 7.74 9.10 4.69
C ALA A 107 7.09 9.62 5.99
N LYS A 108 7.12 10.94 6.23
CA LYS A 108 6.44 11.57 7.39
C LYS A 108 4.91 11.45 7.31
N VAL A 109 4.32 11.57 6.11
CA VAL A 109 2.86 11.39 5.92
C VAL A 109 2.41 10.01 6.39
N PHE A 110 3.22 8.98 6.18
CA PHE A 110 2.95 7.61 6.64
C PHE A 110 3.46 7.32 8.05
N GLY A 111 3.93 8.32 8.79
CA GLY A 111 4.39 8.17 10.18
C GLY A 111 5.73 7.45 10.32
N TRP A 112 6.53 7.31 9.25
CA TRP A 112 7.83 6.67 9.32
C TRP A 112 8.90 7.64 9.82
N THR A 113 9.46 7.32 10.98
CA THR A 113 10.52 8.13 11.61
C THR A 113 11.91 7.85 11.04
N ARG A 114 12.12 6.71 10.37
CA ARG A 114 13.40 6.33 9.74
C ARG A 114 13.15 5.81 8.33
N ARG A 115 13.93 6.25 7.34
CA ARG A 115 13.96 5.67 5.98
C ARG A 115 15.00 4.55 5.90
N GLY A 116 14.63 3.37 6.38
CA GLY A 116 15.44 2.16 6.15
C GLY A 116 15.37 1.69 4.69
N GLY A 117 16.17 0.69 4.33
CA GLY A 117 16.27 0.19 2.95
C GLY A 117 14.92 -0.16 2.31
N ALA A 118 14.04 -0.86 3.04
CA ALA A 118 12.71 -1.24 2.55
C ALA A 118 11.79 -0.03 2.25
N ILE A 119 11.87 1.03 3.07
CA ILE A 119 11.11 2.27 2.83
C ILE A 119 11.65 2.98 1.60
N GLN A 120 12.98 3.09 1.48
CA GLN A 120 13.61 3.76 0.35
C GLN A 120 13.29 3.03 -0.96
N GLU A 121 13.45 1.71 -1.01
CA GLU A 121 13.15 0.89 -2.18
C GLU A 121 11.70 1.09 -2.66
N ARG A 122 10.74 1.06 -1.74
CA ARG A 122 9.32 1.27 -2.06
C ARG A 122 9.05 2.66 -2.62
N LEU A 123 9.70 3.69 -2.06
CA LEU A 123 9.58 5.06 -2.52
C LEU A 123 10.26 5.28 -3.88
N ASP A 124 11.39 4.63 -4.14
CA ASP A 124 12.08 4.68 -5.43
C ASP A 124 11.23 4.05 -6.55
N VAL A 125 10.60 2.91 -6.27
CA VAL A 125 9.65 2.27 -7.21
C VAL A 125 8.46 3.20 -7.48
N ALA A 126 7.93 3.87 -6.45
CA ALA A 126 6.84 4.83 -6.62
C ALA A 126 7.27 6.08 -7.41
N LEU A 127 8.47 6.62 -7.16
CA LEU A 127 9.03 7.73 -7.93
C LEU A 127 9.22 7.38 -9.41
N ALA A 128 9.71 6.17 -9.70
CA ALA A 128 9.89 5.69 -11.06
C ALA A 128 8.55 5.62 -11.83
N SER A 129 7.42 5.44 -11.12
CA SER A 129 6.08 5.42 -11.71
C SER A 129 5.53 6.82 -12.05
N LEU A 130 6.21 7.90 -11.63
CA LEU A 130 5.82 9.30 -11.91
C LEU A 130 6.53 9.92 -13.12
N ARG A 131 7.50 9.21 -13.71
CA ARG A 131 8.32 9.67 -14.84
C ARG A 131 7.78 9.09 -16.14
#